data_AF-V5HT68-F1
#
_entry.id   AF-V5HT68-F1
#
_cell.length_a   1.000
_cell.length_b   1.000
_cell.length_c   1.000
_cell.angle_alpha   90.00
_cell.angle_beta   90.00
_cell.angle_gamma   90.00
#
_symmetry.space_group_name_H-M   'P 1'
#
loop_
_entity.id
_entity.type
_entity.pdbx_description
1 polymer ?
#
loop_
_entity_poly.entity_id
_entity_poly.type
_entity_poly.pdbx_seq_one_letter_code
_entity_poly.pdbx_strand_id
1 'polypeptide(L)'
;PVTKKPEQCNTNNCKPPNCRCESTNPPVKDMPQFVMLTFDDAVTQFNMEFYQELLRDPKRKNKASGCRIAATFFVSAEYLDYPSV
;
A
#
# COMPACT_ATOMS: atom_id res chain seq x y z
N PRO A 1 -20.14 25.80 -7.19
CA PRO A 1 -18.91 25.14 -6.69
C PRO A 1 -18.70 25.46 -5.21
N VAL A 2 -18.82 24.46 -4.33
CA VAL A 2 -18.62 24.65 -2.89
C VAL A 2 -17.11 24.78 -2.63
N THR A 3 -16.64 26.02 -2.50
CA THR A 3 -15.26 26.38 -2.11
C THR A 3 -15.07 26.26 -0.60
N LYS A 4 -15.50 25.16 0.02
CA LYS A 4 -15.31 24.97 1.45
C LYS A 4 -13.87 24.52 1.70
N LYS A 5 -13.02 25.47 2.12
CA LYS A 5 -11.67 25.16 2.60
C LYS A 5 -11.80 24.16 3.75
N PRO A 6 -11.01 23.07 3.78
CA PRO A 6 -11.03 22.15 4.92
C PRO A 6 -10.75 22.92 6.20
N GLU A 7 -11.58 22.71 7.22
CA GLU A 7 -11.30 23.21 8.57
C GLU A 7 -10.02 22.55 9.09
N GLN A 8 -9.26 23.26 9.94
CA GLN A 8 -8.07 22.68 10.57
C GLN A 8 -8.46 21.45 11.41
N CYS A 9 -7.62 20.41 11.40
CA CYS A 9 -7.92 19.17 12.10
C CYS A 9 -8.02 19.40 13.61
N ASN A 10 -9.16 19.05 14.21
CA ASN A 10 -9.35 19.08 15.66
C ASN A 10 -8.89 17.75 16.27
N THR A 11 -7.74 17.76 16.92
CA THR A 11 -7.12 16.58 17.56
C THR A 11 -7.93 16.03 18.74
N ASN A 12 -8.89 16.76 19.29
CA ASN A 12 -9.78 16.26 20.35
C ASN A 12 -10.85 15.32 19.80
N ASN A 13 -11.32 15.57 18.58
CA ASN A 13 -12.37 14.78 17.94
C ASN A 13 -11.80 13.74 16.95
N CYS A 14 -10.64 14.00 16.36
CA CYS A 14 -9.96 13.06 15.46
C CYS A 14 -9.06 12.11 16.23
N LYS A 15 -9.57 10.90 16.53
CA LYS A 15 -8.84 9.87 17.29
C LYS A 15 -8.69 8.54 16.51
N PRO A 16 -7.57 7.81 16.68
CA PRO A 16 -7.41 6.47 16.15
C PRO A 16 -8.48 5.48 16.68
N PRO A 17 -8.78 4.39 15.96
CA PRO A 17 -8.19 3.98 14.68
C PRO A 17 -8.82 4.67 13.46
N ASN A 18 -9.94 5.34 13.64
CA ASN A 18 -10.78 5.82 12.54
C ASN A 18 -10.37 7.20 12.01
N CYS A 19 -9.54 7.94 12.75
CA CYS A 19 -9.07 9.26 12.36
C CYS A 19 -7.65 9.54 12.85
N ARG A 20 -6.84 10.17 11.99
CA ARG A 20 -5.51 10.67 12.31
C ARG A 20 -5.33 12.02 11.61
N CYS A 21 -5.02 13.06 12.37
CA CYS A 21 -4.61 14.33 11.77
C CYS A 21 -3.26 14.18 11.08
N GLU A 22 -3.05 14.89 9.97
CA GLU A 22 -1.74 15.01 9.34
C GLU A 22 -0.69 15.48 10.36
N SER A 23 0.45 14.79 10.37
CA SER A 23 1.56 15.12 11.25
C SER A 23 2.83 14.51 10.72
N THR A 24 3.96 15.20 10.90
CA THR A 24 5.30 14.66 10.68
C THR A 24 5.82 13.86 11.88
N ASN A 25 5.11 13.90 13.01
CA ASN A 25 5.50 13.14 14.20
C ASN A 25 5.18 11.65 13.98
N PRO A 26 6.14 10.75 14.25
CA PRO A 26 5.92 9.33 14.10
C PRO A 26 4.78 8.88 15.02
N PRO A 27 3.89 7.99 14.55
CA PRO A 27 2.75 7.53 15.34
C PRO A 27 3.12 6.61 16.51
N VAL A 28 4.33 6.04 16.47
CA VAL A 28 4.91 5.15 17.49
C VAL A 28 6.40 5.46 17.63
N LYS A 29 6.98 5.18 18.81
CA LYS A 29 8.40 5.48 19.12
C LYS A 29 9.37 4.64 18.27
N ASP A 30 9.16 3.33 18.25
CA ASP A 30 10.02 2.39 17.52
C ASP A 30 9.38 2.05 16.16
N MET A 31 9.29 3.07 15.29
CA MET A 31 8.60 2.95 14.01
C MET A 31 9.36 2.02 13.04
N PRO A 32 8.73 0.93 12.55
CA PRO A 32 9.32 0.14 11.48
C PRO A 32 9.29 0.93 10.17
N GLN A 33 10.34 0.80 9.36
CA GLN A 33 10.32 1.31 7.99
C GLN A 33 9.44 0.42 7.12
N PHE A 34 8.30 0.95 6.69
CA PHE A 34 7.48 0.32 5.66
C PHE A 34 8.02 0.67 4.27
N VAL A 35 8.01 -0.31 3.37
CA VAL A 35 8.27 -0.13 1.94
C VAL A 35 7.07 -0.69 1.21
N MET A 36 6.43 0.13 0.37
CA MET A 36 5.29 -0.28 -0.44
C MET A 36 5.77 -0.47 -1.88
N LEU A 37 5.80 -1.73 -2.31
CA LEU A 37 5.99 -2.05 -3.72
C LEU A 37 4.63 -1.95 -4.40
N THR A 38 4.51 -1.06 -5.38
CA THR A 38 3.30 -0.89 -6.17
C THR A 38 3.57 -1.17 -7.63
N PHE A 39 2.61 -1.82 -8.29
CA PHE A 39 2.59 -1.99 -9.73
C PHE A 39 1.29 -1.38 -10.24
N ASP A 40 1.44 -0.47 -11.19
CA ASP A 40 0.32 0.22 -11.83
C ASP A 40 0.03 -0.44 -13.19
N ASP A 41 -1.11 -0.09 -13.77
CA ASP A 41 -1.61 -0.57 -15.06
C ASP A 41 -2.07 -2.04 -15.10
N ALA A 42 -2.29 -2.54 -16.31
CA ALA A 42 -2.92 -3.84 -16.56
C ALA A 42 -2.04 -4.99 -16.09
N VAL A 43 -2.62 -5.90 -15.33
CA VAL A 43 -2.04 -7.22 -15.08
C VAL A 43 -2.34 -8.11 -16.27
N THR A 44 -1.31 -8.69 -16.86
CA THR A 44 -1.38 -9.52 -18.06
C THR A 44 -0.61 -10.80 -17.83
N GLN A 45 -0.79 -11.80 -18.69
CA GLN A 45 0.01 -13.03 -18.60
C GLN A 45 1.52 -12.78 -18.70
N PHE A 46 1.92 -11.72 -19.42
CA PHE A 46 3.34 -11.38 -19.62
C PHE A 46 4.00 -10.86 -18.34
N ASN A 47 3.38 -9.93 -17.62
CA ASN A 47 3.95 -9.39 -16.39
C ASN A 47 3.73 -10.30 -15.17
N MET A 48 2.74 -11.21 -15.23
CA MET A 48 2.48 -12.17 -14.18
C MET A 48 3.66 -13.12 -13.91
N GLU A 49 4.40 -13.52 -14.96
CA GLU A 49 5.60 -14.36 -14.80
C GLU A 49 6.63 -13.66 -13.89
N PHE A 50 6.91 -12.39 -14.16
CA PHE A 50 7.80 -11.57 -13.34
C PHE A 50 7.28 -11.41 -11.90
N TYR A 51 5.99 -11.14 -11.72
CA TYR A 51 5.41 -10.99 -10.38
C TYR A 51 5.52 -12.28 -9.56
N GLN A 52 5.35 -13.44 -10.20
CA GLN A 52 5.52 -14.74 -9.55
C GLN A 52 6.97 -14.98 -9.16
N GLU A 53 7.94 -14.69 -10.05
CA GLU A 53 9.36 -14.79 -9.73
C GLU A 53 9.73 -13.87 -8.56
N LEU A 54 9.23 -12.64 -8.57
CA LEU A 54 9.47 -11.65 -7.53
C LEU A 54 8.90 -12.09 -6.18
N LEU A 55 7.62 -12.47 -6.13
CA LEU A 55 6.88 -12.66 -4.87
C LEU A 55 6.90 -14.09 -4.34
N ARG A 56 7.22 -15.10 -5.15
CA ARG A 56 7.27 -16.51 -4.70
C ARG A 56 8.63 -16.92 -4.13
N ASP A 57 9.69 -16.13 -4.32
CA ASP A 57 11.01 -16.44 -3.75
C ASP A 57 10.91 -16.58 -2.22
N PRO A 58 11.15 -17.80 -1.65
CA PRO A 58 11.00 -18.04 -0.22
C PRO A 58 12.02 -17.27 0.64
N LYS A 59 13.09 -16.74 0.03
CA LYS A 59 14.10 -15.93 0.71
C LYS A 59 13.65 -14.48 0.91
N ARG A 60 12.68 -13.99 0.12
CA ARG A 60 12.17 -12.62 0.23
C ARG A 60 11.13 -12.53 1.35
N LYS A 61 11.65 -12.34 2.57
CA LYS A 61 10.86 -12.21 3.79
C LYS A 61 11.15 -10.91 4.52
N ASN A 62 10.14 -10.36 5.16
CA ASN A 62 10.35 -9.28 6.11
C ASN A 62 11.19 -9.81 7.29
N LYS A 63 12.30 -9.13 7.62
CA LYS A 63 13.25 -9.58 8.64
C LYS A 63 12.64 -9.66 10.04
N ALA A 64 11.71 -8.76 10.37
CA ALA A 64 11.09 -8.68 11.69
C ALA A 64 9.93 -9.69 11.84
N SER A 65 9.04 -9.79 10.84
CA SER A 65 7.86 -10.68 10.94
C SER A 65 8.10 -12.10 10.42
N GLY A 66 9.13 -12.31 9.58
CA GLY A 66 9.37 -13.60 8.92
C GLY A 66 8.35 -13.96 7.82
N CYS A 67 7.34 -13.11 7.58
CA CYS A 67 6.36 -13.27 6.52
C CYS A 67 6.99 -13.01 5.14
N ARG A 68 6.43 -13.61 4.09
CA ARG A 68 6.77 -13.26 2.70
C ARG A 68 6.45 -11.79 2.43
N ILE A 69 7.24 -11.15 1.56
CA ILE A 69 6.92 -9.79 1.10
C ILE A 69 5.65 -9.79 0.26
N ALA A 70 5.00 -8.63 0.17
CA ALA A 70 3.80 -8.42 -0.64
C ALA A 70 3.96 -7.15 -1.47
N ALA A 71 3.11 -7.02 -2.50
CA ALA A 71 2.98 -5.84 -3.32
C ALA A 71 1.49 -5.48 -3.46
N THR A 72 1.22 -4.22 -3.78
CA THR A 72 -0.13 -3.71 -4.08
C THR A 72 -0.23 -3.41 -5.57
N PHE A 73 -1.31 -3.84 -6.21
CA PHE A 73 -1.54 -3.63 -7.63
C PHE A 73 -2.67 -2.61 -7.84
N PHE A 74 -2.38 -1.50 -8.51
CA PHE A 74 -3.37 -0.50 -8.91
C PHE A 74 -3.73 -0.72 -10.38
N VAL A 75 -4.69 -1.61 -10.60
CA VAL A 75 -4.91 -2.21 -11.92
C VAL A 75 -5.85 -1.36 -12.78
N SER A 76 -5.44 -1.11 -14.03
CA SER A 76 -6.33 -0.56 -15.07
C SER A 76 -7.07 -1.68 -15.80
N ALA A 77 -8.32 -1.44 -16.18
CA ALA A 77 -9.18 -2.47 -16.78
C ALA A 77 -8.83 -2.80 -18.24
N GLU A 78 -8.22 -1.87 -18.96
CA GLU A 78 -7.83 -2.07 -20.36
C GLU A 78 -6.70 -3.11 -20.44
N TYR A 79 -6.85 -4.14 -21.27
CA TYR A 79 -5.91 -5.27 -21.40
C TYR A 79 -5.73 -6.15 -20.16
N LEU A 80 -6.50 -5.94 -19.09
CA LEU A 80 -6.45 -6.76 -17.88
C LEU A 80 -6.88 -8.20 -18.14
N ASP A 81 -6.03 -9.15 -17.77
CA ASP A 81 -6.37 -10.57 -17.69
C ASP A 81 -7.00 -10.88 -16.33
N TYR A 82 -8.32 -10.69 -16.21
CA TYR A 82 -9.06 -10.94 -14.96
C TYR A 82 -8.83 -12.34 -14.36
N PRO A 83 -8.77 -13.45 -15.12
CA PRO A 83 -8.41 -14.76 -14.59
C PRO A 83 -7.05 -14.85 -13.91
N SER A 84 -6.09 -14.00 -14.29
CA SER A 84 -4.75 -13.98 -13.70
C SER A 84 -4.66 -13.20 -12.38
N VAL A 85 -5.69 -12.42 -12.05
CA VAL A 85 -5.82 -11.64 -10.80
C VAL A 85 -6.65 -12.42 -9.78
#